data_AF-A0A7C9TVL2-F1
#
_entry.id   AF-A0A7C9TVL2-F1
#
_cell.length_a   1.000
_cell.length_b   1.000
_cell.length_c   1.000
_cell.angle_alpha   90.00
_cell.angle_beta   90.00
_cell.angle_gamma   90.00
#
_symmetry.space_group_name_H-M   'P 1'
#
loop_
_entity.id
_entity.type
_entity.pdbx_description
1 polymer ?
#
loop_
_entity_poly.entity_id
_entity_poly.type
_entity_poly.pdbx_seq_one_letter_code
_entity_poly.pdbx_strand_id
1 'polypeptide(L)'
;MNQNANLKEQLAALQERMPGLGSRLAQAAIELKEAGVPPAEILLEQLRAYRQDFASLRELAIASAKSLPNAPLPSQVLSLKDIERLLSSPGASAPVDKNREAALQVLDRVLAIFHAEQKEFPPLQAAQSLAGQLRQKIAQASPDSFPEEVAALATGRHAFCGLLNLIDPPVELDDDRWEKLVEGVTRAFNKSLTVAAARGKLVLREPAAGGAIAAPIAEYPGTQEIPEVLDAGTQSRQDFPEVVVISASGNAPPTPAESQADREILRPPSPKAKDRDVIILPSYDEPEKPVSGSKRLVFGSVPLSSQGTSSQTGAVGLQVMVHIERIGDRSFGQNEFAGTRGQALRIEALAINIEPPIPGLSLRYMAHIEGSGDTPWVTEGEWIGSRESGKRLEGFAIELTGESRTKYDLFYTAHVQNVGDVPPTSNGDFCGTRGSGLRIEGIRVWVQEK
;
A
#
# COMPACT_ATOMS: atom_id res chain seq x y z
N MET A 1 13.44 -16.10 -9.77
CA MET A 1 13.44 -17.50 -9.30
C MET A 1 13.20 -17.42 -7.79
N ASN A 2 11.99 -17.55 -7.22
CA ASN A 2 11.28 -18.82 -7.00
C ASN A 2 9.84 -18.60 -6.49
N GLN A 3 9.20 -17.46 -6.81
CA GLN A 3 7.93 -17.05 -6.20
C GLN A 3 6.79 -18.07 -6.45
N ASN A 4 6.72 -18.67 -7.64
CA ASN A 4 5.71 -19.70 -7.93
C ASN A 4 5.97 -21.02 -7.15
N ALA A 5 7.23 -21.40 -6.94
CA ALA A 5 7.58 -22.56 -6.12
C ALA A 5 7.19 -22.35 -4.64
N ASN A 6 7.43 -21.14 -4.11
CA ASN A 6 7.01 -20.76 -2.76
C ASN A 6 5.47 -20.77 -2.61
N LEU A 7 4.72 -20.32 -3.62
CA LEU A 7 3.25 -20.37 -3.60
C LEU A 7 2.72 -21.81 -3.63
N LYS A 8 3.37 -22.71 -4.38
CA LYS A 8 3.01 -24.14 -4.40
C LYS A 8 3.28 -24.82 -3.05
N GLU A 9 4.36 -24.46 -2.38
CA GLU A 9 4.67 -24.94 -1.02
C GLU A 9 3.64 -24.46 0.01
N GLN A 10 3.28 -23.17 -0.04
CA GLN A 10 2.22 -22.60 0.81
C GLN A 10 0.84 -23.26 0.56
N LEU A 11 0.52 -23.56 -0.71
CA LEU A 11 -0.69 -24.30 -1.06
C LEU A 11 -0.71 -25.71 -0.47
N ALA A 12 0.41 -26.44 -0.56
CA ALA A 12 0.53 -27.78 0.01
C ALA A 12 0.36 -27.78 1.54
N ALA A 13 0.98 -26.82 2.24
CA ALA A 13 0.85 -26.68 3.69
C ALA A 13 -0.61 -26.40 4.13
N LEU A 14 -1.35 -25.58 3.35
CA LEU A 14 -2.77 -25.33 3.57
C LEU A 14 -3.64 -26.57 3.32
N GLN A 15 -3.33 -27.34 2.27
CA GLN A 15 -4.05 -28.58 1.97
C GLN A 15 -3.88 -29.63 3.07
N GLU A 16 -2.69 -29.74 3.66
CA GLU A 16 -2.40 -30.69 4.75
C GLU A 16 -3.15 -30.34 6.05
N ARG A 17 -3.28 -29.05 6.37
CA ARG A 17 -3.95 -28.58 7.60
C ARG A 17 -5.49 -28.65 7.52
N MET A 18 -6.06 -28.60 6.32
CA MET A 18 -7.51 -28.58 6.07
C MET A 18 -8.29 -29.73 6.74
N PRO A 19 -7.97 -31.02 6.54
CA PRO A 19 -8.77 -32.12 7.08
C PRO A 19 -8.79 -32.13 8.61
N GLY A 20 -7.65 -31.88 9.26
CA GLY A 20 -7.56 -31.83 10.73
C GLY A 20 -8.32 -30.66 11.35
N LEU A 21 -8.43 -29.53 10.64
CA LEU A 21 -9.24 -28.39 11.07
C LEU A 21 -10.74 -28.66 10.83
N GLY A 22 -11.09 -29.28 9.71
CA GLY A 22 -12.46 -29.69 9.38
C GLY A 22 -13.07 -30.65 10.41
N SER A 23 -12.35 -31.70 10.79
CA SER A 23 -12.82 -32.66 11.80
C SER A 23 -13.07 -32.02 13.17
N ARG A 24 -12.21 -31.08 13.57
CA ARG A 24 -12.35 -30.37 14.86
C ARG A 24 -13.51 -29.38 14.86
N LEU A 25 -13.76 -28.71 13.73
CA LEU A 25 -14.97 -27.88 13.57
C LEU A 25 -16.24 -28.72 13.61
N ALA A 26 -16.26 -29.88 12.97
CA ALA A 26 -17.40 -30.78 13.02
C ALA A 26 -17.69 -31.25 14.45
N GLN A 27 -16.64 -31.64 15.19
CA GLN A 27 -16.76 -32.03 16.60
C GLN A 27 -17.26 -30.88 17.48
N ALA A 28 -16.69 -29.68 17.33
CA ALA A 28 -17.12 -28.50 18.09
C ALA A 28 -18.58 -28.11 17.77
N ALA A 29 -19.03 -28.30 16.52
CA ALA A 29 -20.42 -28.07 16.15
C ALA A 29 -21.38 -29.06 16.82
N ILE A 30 -20.97 -30.34 16.97
CA ILE A 30 -21.75 -31.36 17.69
C ILE A 30 -21.81 -30.98 19.18
N GLU A 31 -20.69 -30.67 19.81
CA GLU A 31 -20.63 -30.30 21.23
C GLU A 31 -21.44 -29.05 21.56
N LEU A 32 -21.43 -28.06 20.66
CA LEU A 32 -22.26 -26.86 20.80
C LEU A 32 -23.75 -27.21 20.67
N LYS A 33 -24.12 -28.08 19.73
CA LYS A 33 -25.52 -28.48 19.49
C LYS A 33 -26.07 -29.34 20.63
N GLU A 34 -25.30 -30.30 21.13
CA GLU A 34 -25.77 -31.29 22.10
C GLU A 34 -25.59 -30.85 23.55
N ALA A 35 -24.45 -30.21 23.86
CA ALA A 35 -24.07 -29.85 25.22
C ALA A 35 -23.98 -28.34 25.47
N GLY A 36 -24.18 -27.50 24.44
CA GLY A 36 -24.05 -26.05 24.55
C GLY A 36 -22.62 -25.56 24.79
N VAL A 37 -21.62 -26.43 24.56
CA VAL A 37 -20.22 -26.10 24.82
C VAL A 37 -19.73 -25.17 23.71
N PRO A 38 -19.24 -23.96 24.03
CA PRO A 38 -18.69 -23.05 23.02
C PRO A 38 -17.41 -23.63 22.41
N PRO A 39 -17.14 -23.39 21.11
CA PRO A 39 -15.90 -23.82 20.48
C PRO A 39 -14.67 -23.28 21.21
N ALA A 40 -13.64 -24.10 21.34
CA ALA A 40 -12.39 -23.68 21.99
C ALA A 40 -11.74 -22.49 21.27
N GLU A 41 -11.23 -21.50 22.02
CA GLU A 41 -10.54 -20.32 21.48
C GLU A 41 -9.40 -20.69 20.51
N ILE A 42 -8.67 -21.77 20.80
CA ILE A 42 -7.59 -22.23 19.94
C ILE A 42 -8.07 -22.70 18.55
N LEU A 43 -9.29 -23.26 18.47
CA LEU A 43 -9.91 -23.66 17.22
C LEU A 43 -10.34 -22.44 16.40
N LEU A 44 -10.87 -21.40 17.06
CA LEU A 44 -11.21 -20.14 16.43
C LEU A 44 -9.97 -19.42 15.88
N GLU A 45 -8.89 -19.41 16.64
CA GLU A 45 -7.61 -18.83 16.22
C GLU A 45 -7.01 -19.57 15.03
N GLN A 46 -7.03 -20.90 15.06
CA GLN A 46 -6.58 -21.72 13.94
C GLN A 46 -7.42 -21.52 12.67
N LEU A 47 -8.74 -21.32 12.81
CA LEU A 47 -9.63 -21.02 11.68
C LEU A 47 -9.35 -19.62 11.10
N ARG A 48 -9.10 -18.62 11.96
CA ARG A 48 -8.72 -17.27 11.52
C ARG A 48 -7.39 -17.30 10.75
N ALA A 49 -6.39 -17.96 11.30
CA ALA A 49 -5.08 -18.13 10.66
C ALA A 49 -5.21 -18.85 9.30
N TYR A 50 -5.94 -19.97 9.25
CA TYR A 50 -6.19 -20.70 8.00
C TYR A 50 -6.87 -19.82 6.93
N ARG A 51 -7.86 -19.01 7.32
CA ARG A 51 -8.55 -18.09 6.40
C ARG A 51 -7.62 -16.98 5.89
N GLN A 52 -6.78 -16.43 6.76
CA GLN A 52 -5.78 -15.42 6.38
C GLN A 52 -4.75 -16.00 5.41
N ASP A 53 -4.17 -17.16 5.75
CA ASP A 53 -3.22 -17.88 4.90
C ASP A 53 -3.83 -18.16 3.51
N PHE A 54 -5.07 -18.63 3.46
CA PHE A 54 -5.80 -18.84 2.20
C PHE A 54 -6.02 -17.55 1.40
N ALA A 55 -6.43 -16.46 2.07
CA ALA A 55 -6.69 -15.17 1.42
C ALA A 55 -5.39 -14.59 0.83
N SER A 56 -4.29 -14.63 1.58
CA SER A 56 -2.97 -14.19 1.12
C SER A 56 -2.49 -15.03 -0.05
N LEU A 57 -2.60 -16.36 0.04
CA LEU A 57 -2.24 -17.26 -1.06
C LEU A 57 -3.06 -16.98 -2.32
N ARG A 58 -4.37 -16.77 -2.18
CA ARG A 58 -5.26 -16.43 -3.30
C ARG A 58 -4.86 -15.13 -3.98
N GLU A 59 -4.59 -14.08 -3.20
CA GLU A 59 -4.18 -12.78 -3.76
C GLU A 59 -2.85 -12.87 -4.51
N LEU A 60 -1.87 -13.56 -3.93
CA LEU A 60 -0.57 -13.76 -4.56
C LEU A 60 -0.68 -14.62 -5.83
N ALA A 61 -1.52 -15.66 -5.80
CA ALA A 61 -1.82 -16.48 -6.97
C ALA A 61 -2.47 -15.64 -8.08
N ILE A 62 -3.53 -14.88 -7.80
CA ILE A 62 -4.17 -13.99 -8.78
C ILE A 62 -3.17 -12.95 -9.31
N ALA A 63 -2.37 -12.35 -8.43
CA ALA A 63 -1.34 -11.40 -8.83
C ALA A 63 -0.33 -12.01 -9.80
N SER A 64 0.06 -13.28 -9.59
CA SER A 64 0.94 -14.01 -10.51
C SER A 64 0.27 -14.33 -11.86
N ALA A 65 -1.07 -14.39 -11.90
CA ALA A 65 -1.85 -14.63 -13.12
C ALA A 65 -2.33 -13.36 -13.82
N LYS A 66 -2.12 -12.15 -13.27
CA LYS A 66 -2.51 -10.88 -13.91
C LYS A 66 -1.83 -10.64 -15.27
N SER A 67 -0.71 -11.32 -15.54
CA SER A 67 -0.02 -11.29 -16.82
C SER A 67 -0.68 -12.17 -17.90
N LEU A 68 -1.64 -13.02 -17.53
CA LEU A 68 -2.37 -13.87 -18.47
C LEU A 68 -3.55 -13.11 -19.08
N PRO A 69 -3.82 -13.27 -20.38
CA PRO A 69 -4.89 -12.56 -21.10
C PRO A 69 -6.32 -12.93 -20.61
N ASN A 70 -6.46 -13.95 -19.77
CA ASN A 70 -7.73 -14.36 -19.15
C ASN A 70 -7.54 -14.53 -17.63
N ALA A 71 -7.10 -13.48 -16.96
CA ALA A 71 -6.89 -13.50 -15.51
C ALA A 71 -8.24 -13.64 -14.78
N PRO A 72 -8.43 -14.68 -13.94
CA PRO A 72 -9.68 -14.87 -13.23
C PRO A 72 -9.90 -13.74 -12.21
N LEU A 73 -11.16 -13.31 -12.09
CA LEU A 73 -11.57 -12.32 -11.11
C LEU A 73 -11.43 -12.88 -9.69
N PRO A 74 -11.20 -12.05 -8.65
CA PRO A 74 -11.13 -12.50 -7.26
C PRO A 74 -12.35 -13.28 -6.77
N SER A 75 -13.52 -13.01 -7.36
CA SER A 75 -14.78 -13.71 -7.09
C SER A 75 -14.85 -15.13 -7.69
N GLN A 76 -13.94 -15.49 -8.60
CA GLN A 76 -13.93 -16.78 -9.29
C GLN A 76 -12.99 -17.81 -8.62
N VAL A 77 -12.10 -17.36 -7.73
CA VAL A 77 -11.15 -18.23 -7.00
C VAL A 77 -11.65 -18.40 -5.56
N LEU A 78 -12.49 -19.42 -5.34
CA LEU A 78 -13.17 -19.64 -4.07
C LEU A 78 -12.62 -20.84 -3.30
N SER A 79 -11.85 -21.71 -3.94
CA SER A 79 -11.34 -22.94 -3.35
C SER A 79 -9.82 -23.14 -3.58
N LEU A 80 -9.21 -23.98 -2.74
CA LEU A 80 -7.81 -24.40 -2.93
C LEU A 80 -7.58 -25.06 -4.30
N LYS A 81 -8.59 -25.77 -4.83
CA LYS A 81 -8.54 -26.36 -6.17
C LYS A 81 -8.52 -25.32 -7.28
N ASP A 82 -9.11 -24.14 -7.06
CA ASP A 82 -9.06 -23.04 -8.02
C ASP A 82 -7.67 -22.40 -8.05
N ILE A 83 -7.07 -22.21 -6.87
CA ILE A 83 -5.70 -21.72 -6.73
C ILE A 83 -4.70 -22.70 -7.35
N GLU A 84 -4.88 -24.00 -7.11
CA GLU A 84 -4.02 -25.06 -7.69
C GLU A 84 -4.08 -25.07 -9.22
N ARG A 85 -5.29 -24.95 -9.80
CA ARG A 85 -5.47 -24.84 -11.26
C ARG A 85 -4.80 -23.60 -11.83
N LEU A 86 -4.88 -22.47 -11.13
CA LEU A 86 -4.27 -21.20 -11.53
C LEU A 86 -2.74 -21.29 -11.50
N LEU A 87 -2.16 -21.88 -10.45
CA LEU A 87 -0.71 -22.08 -10.32
C LEU A 87 -0.15 -23.19 -11.22
N SER A 88 -1.00 -24.12 -11.68
CA SER A 88 -0.64 -25.20 -12.60
C SER A 88 -0.83 -24.82 -14.08
N SER A 89 -1.45 -23.67 -14.38
CA SER A 89 -1.61 -23.20 -15.75
C SER A 89 -0.26 -22.78 -16.36
N PRO A 90 0.08 -23.24 -17.58
CA PRO A 90 1.31 -22.82 -18.27
C PRO A 90 1.20 -21.33 -18.58
N GLY A 91 1.97 -20.51 -17.86
CA GLY A 91 1.90 -19.05 -17.96
C GLY A 91 2.22 -18.32 -16.65
N ALA A 92 2.02 -18.96 -15.50
CA ALA A 92 2.33 -18.37 -14.19
C ALA A 92 3.83 -18.43 -13.81
N SER A 93 4.70 -18.97 -14.68
CA SER A 93 6.14 -19.08 -14.45
C SER A 93 7.01 -18.59 -15.63
N ALA A 94 6.49 -17.72 -16.50
CA ALA A 94 7.38 -16.97 -17.37
C ALA A 94 7.95 -15.81 -16.53
N PRO A 95 9.28 -15.69 -16.34
CA PRO A 95 9.84 -14.48 -15.78
C PRO A 95 9.34 -13.31 -16.63
N VAL A 96 8.66 -12.33 -16.03
CA VAL A 96 8.57 -11.02 -16.66
C VAL A 96 10.02 -10.56 -16.77
N ASP A 97 10.58 -10.65 -17.97
CA ASP A 97 11.98 -10.39 -18.21
C ASP A 97 12.27 -8.95 -17.83
N LYS A 98 12.89 -8.75 -16.67
CA LYS A 98 13.39 -7.43 -16.23
C LYS A 98 14.14 -6.72 -17.35
N ASN A 99 14.82 -7.49 -18.21
CA ASN A 99 15.50 -7.02 -19.40
C ASN A 99 14.56 -6.47 -20.47
N ARG A 100 13.40 -7.10 -20.69
CA ARG A 100 12.36 -6.61 -21.61
C ARG A 100 11.75 -5.32 -21.10
N GLU A 101 11.42 -5.24 -19.82
CA GLU A 101 10.86 -4.02 -19.21
C GLU A 101 11.88 -2.88 -19.25
N ALA A 102 13.14 -3.12 -18.87
CA ALA A 102 14.21 -2.14 -18.96
C ALA A 102 14.45 -1.66 -20.41
N ALA A 103 14.43 -2.57 -21.38
CA ALA A 103 14.59 -2.23 -22.79
C ALA A 103 13.43 -1.35 -23.31
N LEU A 104 12.19 -1.65 -22.92
CA LEU A 104 11.01 -0.85 -23.27
C LEU A 104 11.09 0.56 -22.66
N GLN A 105 11.51 0.68 -21.39
CA GLN A 105 11.67 1.98 -20.74
C GLN A 105 12.72 2.86 -21.43
N VAL A 106 13.86 2.28 -21.85
CA VAL A 106 14.88 3.01 -22.62
C VAL A 106 14.31 3.52 -23.94
N LEU A 107 13.56 2.70 -24.67
CA LEU A 107 12.95 3.09 -25.95
C LEU A 107 11.88 4.17 -25.76
N ASP A 108 11.07 4.09 -24.70
CA ASP A 108 10.07 5.12 -24.38
C ASP A 108 10.73 6.48 -24.07
N ARG A 109 11.88 6.49 -23.36
CA ARG A 109 12.67 7.71 -23.14
C ARG A 109 13.18 8.33 -24.44
N VAL A 110 13.63 7.51 -25.41
CA VAL A 110 14.08 8.00 -26.73
C VAL A 110 12.92 8.59 -27.52
N LEU A 111 11.75 7.95 -27.48
CA LEU A 111 10.53 8.46 -28.13
C LEU A 111 10.05 9.78 -27.49
N ALA A 112 10.38 10.03 -26.22
CA ALA A 112 10.05 11.27 -25.51
C ALA A 112 11.03 12.43 -25.77
N ILE A 113 12.12 12.22 -26.53
CA ILE A 113 13.04 13.30 -26.91
C ILE A 113 12.35 14.25 -27.89
N PHE A 114 12.49 15.55 -27.69
CA PHE A 114 12.09 16.56 -28.66
C PHE A 114 13.20 17.58 -28.88
N HIS A 115 13.17 18.25 -30.02
CA HIS A 115 14.11 19.32 -30.34
C HIS A 115 13.50 20.68 -29.93
N ALA A 116 14.22 21.46 -29.11
CA ALA A 116 13.71 22.70 -28.52
C ALA A 116 13.42 23.80 -29.56
N GLU A 117 14.27 23.92 -30.59
CA GLU A 117 14.14 24.99 -31.60
C GLU A 117 13.37 24.60 -32.87
N GLN A 118 13.40 23.32 -33.28
CA GLN A 118 12.83 22.84 -34.54
C GLN A 118 11.80 21.75 -34.25
N LYS A 119 10.52 22.06 -34.45
CA LYS A 119 9.42 21.10 -34.24
C LYS A 119 9.50 19.90 -35.19
N GLU A 120 10.04 20.11 -36.38
CA GLU A 120 10.29 19.08 -37.39
C GLU A 120 11.80 18.94 -37.58
N PHE A 121 12.42 18.01 -36.85
CA PHE A 121 13.84 17.69 -37.01
C PHE A 121 13.96 16.26 -37.60
N PRO A 122 14.12 16.13 -38.93
CA PRO A 122 14.13 14.84 -39.62
C PRO A 122 15.12 13.80 -39.05
N PRO A 123 16.34 14.18 -38.59
CA PRO A 123 17.27 13.22 -37.99
C PRO A 123 16.77 12.59 -36.68
N LEU A 124 15.98 13.31 -35.87
CA LEU A 124 15.36 12.76 -34.66
C LEU A 124 14.15 11.89 -34.99
N GLN A 125 13.33 12.30 -35.98
CA GLN A 125 12.20 11.49 -36.43
C GLN A 125 12.64 10.13 -36.99
N ALA A 126 13.76 10.09 -37.73
CA ALA A 126 14.34 8.84 -38.20
C ALA A 126 14.78 7.92 -37.03
N ALA A 127 15.43 8.48 -36.00
CA ALA A 127 15.83 7.73 -34.81
C ALA A 127 14.61 7.24 -33.99
N GLN A 128 13.57 8.06 -33.87
CA GLN A 128 12.31 7.70 -33.19
C GLN A 128 11.52 6.63 -33.94
N SER A 129 11.50 6.67 -35.28
CA SER A 129 10.87 5.61 -36.09
C SER A 129 11.55 4.26 -35.86
N LEU A 130 12.89 4.23 -35.83
CA LEU A 130 13.65 3.01 -35.51
C LEU A 130 13.38 2.52 -34.08
N ALA A 131 13.35 3.43 -33.09
CA ALA A 131 13.00 3.10 -31.71
C ALA A 131 11.57 2.53 -31.59
N GLY A 132 10.60 3.10 -32.31
CA GLY A 132 9.21 2.65 -32.34
C GLY A 132 9.06 1.25 -32.95
N GLN A 133 9.79 0.96 -34.05
CA GLN A 133 9.81 -0.37 -34.66
C GLN A 133 10.40 -1.42 -33.71
N LEU A 134 11.49 -1.10 -33.00
CA LEU A 134 12.08 -1.99 -32.00
C LEU A 134 11.14 -2.22 -30.82
N ARG A 135 10.46 -1.17 -30.35
CA ARG A 135 9.46 -1.26 -29.29
C ARG A 135 8.32 -2.20 -29.67
N GLN A 136 7.80 -2.10 -30.90
CA GLN A 136 6.75 -3.00 -31.41
C GLN A 136 7.25 -4.44 -31.51
N LYS A 137 8.45 -4.68 -32.04
CA LYS A 137 9.07 -6.01 -32.10
C LYS A 137 9.21 -6.63 -30.70
N ILE A 138 9.69 -5.86 -29.72
CA ILE A 138 9.87 -6.31 -28.34
C ILE A 138 8.53 -6.53 -27.64
N ALA A 139 7.51 -5.72 -27.95
CA ALA A 139 6.16 -5.88 -27.41
C ALA A 139 5.43 -7.13 -27.97
N GLN A 140 5.75 -7.53 -29.21
CA GLN A 140 5.14 -8.69 -29.87
C GLN A 140 5.95 -9.99 -29.74
N ALA A 141 7.24 -9.90 -29.36
CA ALA A 141 8.10 -11.08 -29.20
C ALA A 141 7.77 -11.91 -27.94
N SER A 142 7.86 -13.23 -28.10
CA SER A 142 7.73 -14.20 -27.00
C SER A 142 9.05 -14.36 -26.22
N PRO A 143 9.01 -14.81 -24.95
CA PRO A 143 10.19 -14.88 -24.07
C PRO A 143 11.35 -15.75 -24.59
N ASP A 144 11.06 -16.72 -25.45
CA ASP A 144 12.07 -17.65 -25.98
C ASP A 144 12.80 -17.12 -27.24
N SER A 145 12.41 -15.94 -27.76
CA SER A 145 13.00 -15.36 -28.98
C SER A 145 13.48 -13.92 -28.78
N PHE A 146 14.08 -13.58 -27.65
CA PHE A 146 14.65 -12.23 -27.47
C PHE A 146 15.84 -12.00 -28.40
N PRO A 147 15.81 -10.98 -29.27
CA PRO A 147 16.98 -10.55 -30.01
C PRO A 147 18.08 -10.05 -29.06
N GLU A 148 19.35 -10.19 -29.45
CA GLU A 148 20.53 -9.68 -28.72
C GLU A 148 20.41 -8.18 -28.39
N GLU A 149 19.64 -7.43 -29.19
CA GLU A 149 19.31 -6.03 -29.03
C GLU A 149 18.57 -5.71 -27.72
N VAL A 150 17.75 -6.63 -27.20
CA VAL A 150 17.03 -6.46 -25.91
C VAL A 150 18.01 -6.48 -24.75
N ALA A 151 18.97 -7.40 -24.79
CA ALA A 151 20.04 -7.46 -23.80
C ALA A 151 20.96 -6.24 -23.90
N ALA A 152 21.27 -5.76 -25.11
CA ALA A 152 22.06 -4.56 -25.33
C ALA A 152 21.37 -3.29 -24.79
N LEU A 153 20.05 -3.16 -24.99
CA LEU A 153 19.24 -2.05 -24.45
C LEU A 153 19.16 -2.11 -22.92
N ALA A 154 18.92 -3.30 -22.35
CA ALA A 154 18.82 -3.48 -20.91
C ALA A 154 20.16 -3.26 -20.18
N THR A 155 21.28 -3.62 -20.81
CA THR A 155 22.63 -3.48 -20.22
C THR A 155 23.29 -2.13 -20.53
N GLY A 156 22.59 -1.21 -21.19
CA GLY A 156 23.10 0.12 -21.52
C GLY A 156 24.12 0.17 -22.67
N ARG A 157 24.32 -0.94 -23.39
CA ARG A 157 25.30 -1.07 -24.49
C ARG A 157 24.74 -0.62 -25.85
N HIS A 158 23.45 -0.29 -25.92
CA HIS A 158 22.81 0.14 -27.15
C HIS A 158 23.09 1.62 -27.46
N ALA A 159 23.16 1.97 -28.75
CA ALA A 159 23.40 3.35 -29.19
C ALA A 159 22.34 4.36 -28.69
N PHE A 160 21.11 3.90 -28.46
CA PHE A 160 20.03 4.69 -27.84
C PHE A 160 20.35 5.09 -26.40
N CYS A 161 20.98 4.22 -25.62
CA CYS A 161 21.46 4.56 -24.27
C CYS A 161 22.57 5.61 -24.35
N GLY A 162 23.46 5.48 -25.33
CA GLY A 162 24.48 6.51 -25.62
C GLY A 162 23.87 7.87 -25.97
N LEU A 163 22.81 7.90 -26.79
CA LEU A 163 22.10 9.14 -27.12
C LEU A 163 21.43 9.77 -25.90
N LEU A 164 20.81 8.98 -25.02
CA LEU A 164 20.21 9.48 -23.78
C LEU A 164 21.29 10.04 -22.83
N ASN A 165 22.43 9.39 -22.71
CA ASN A 165 23.55 9.86 -21.88
C ASN A 165 24.21 11.14 -22.44
N LEU A 166 24.09 11.42 -23.75
CA LEU A 166 24.51 12.71 -24.33
C LEU A 166 23.50 13.83 -24.05
N ILE A 167 22.23 13.51 -23.82
CA ILE A 167 21.17 14.49 -23.53
C ILE A 167 21.10 14.79 -22.03
N ASP A 168 21.29 13.75 -21.21
CA ASP A 168 21.22 13.78 -19.76
C ASP A 168 22.43 13.02 -19.19
N PRO A 169 23.61 13.67 -19.09
CA PRO A 169 24.83 13.01 -18.65
C PRO A 169 24.76 12.64 -17.17
N PRO A 170 25.11 11.40 -16.77
CA PRO A 170 25.37 11.07 -15.37
C PRO A 170 26.48 11.96 -14.78
N VAL A 171 26.39 12.20 -13.46
CA VAL A 171 27.20 13.14 -12.65
C VAL A 171 28.73 12.93 -12.77
N GLU A 172 29.19 11.78 -13.27
CA GLU A 172 30.61 11.40 -13.40
C GLU A 172 31.00 11.02 -14.84
N LEU A 173 30.76 11.90 -15.82
CA LEU A 173 31.27 11.74 -17.19
C LEU A 173 32.55 12.56 -17.40
N ASP A 174 33.66 11.88 -17.62
CA ASP A 174 34.95 12.45 -18.05
C ASP A 174 35.00 12.70 -19.57
N ASP A 175 35.82 13.66 -19.97
CA ASP A 175 35.95 14.12 -21.37
C ASP A 175 36.30 12.97 -22.34
N ASP A 176 37.15 12.02 -21.90
CA ASP A 176 37.55 10.85 -22.69
C ASP A 176 36.40 9.86 -22.93
N ARG A 177 35.48 9.70 -21.98
CA ARG A 177 34.28 8.86 -22.17
C ARG A 177 33.21 9.59 -22.96
N TRP A 178 33.12 10.91 -22.81
CA TRP A 178 32.24 11.75 -23.61
C TRP A 178 32.60 11.67 -25.10
N GLU A 179 33.88 11.78 -25.46
CA GLU A 179 34.33 11.66 -26.86
C GLU A 179 33.96 10.30 -27.48
N LYS A 180 34.18 9.21 -26.73
CA LYS A 180 33.80 7.85 -27.16
C LYS A 180 32.29 7.69 -27.33
N LEU A 181 31.48 8.32 -26.48
CA LEU A 181 30.02 8.33 -26.61
C LEU A 181 29.57 9.13 -27.83
N VAL A 182 30.15 10.30 -28.08
CA VAL A 182 29.89 11.13 -29.28
C VAL A 182 30.24 10.36 -30.55
N GLU A 183 31.38 9.66 -30.60
CA GLU A 183 31.79 8.84 -31.74
C GLU A 183 30.81 7.66 -31.95
N GLY A 184 30.45 6.96 -30.87
CA GLY A 184 29.52 5.83 -30.89
C GLY A 184 28.12 6.20 -31.39
N VAL A 185 27.56 7.32 -30.91
CA VAL A 185 26.23 7.80 -31.32
C VAL A 185 26.26 8.34 -32.75
N THR A 186 27.34 9.01 -33.15
CA THR A 186 27.52 9.50 -34.53
C THR A 186 27.59 8.37 -35.55
N ARG A 187 28.27 7.27 -35.20
CA ARG A 187 28.35 6.07 -36.03
C ARG A 187 27.00 5.37 -36.19
N ALA A 188 26.16 5.41 -35.16
CA ALA A 188 24.89 4.67 -35.14
C ALA A 188 23.70 5.42 -35.76
N PHE A 189 23.62 6.75 -35.60
CA PHE A 189 22.47 7.53 -36.08
C PHE A 189 22.84 8.52 -37.19
N ASN A 190 23.59 9.58 -36.84
CA ASN A 190 24.20 10.56 -37.76
C ASN A 190 24.87 11.71 -36.98
N LYS A 191 25.73 12.47 -37.65
CA LYS A 191 26.44 13.63 -37.07
C LYS A 191 25.50 14.76 -36.64
N SER A 192 24.40 14.99 -37.34
CA SER A 192 23.46 16.08 -37.05
C SER A 192 22.72 15.87 -35.74
N LEU A 193 22.32 14.64 -35.43
CA LEU A 193 21.66 14.26 -34.18
C LEU A 193 22.63 14.36 -33.00
N THR A 194 23.86 13.87 -33.16
CA THR A 194 24.89 13.98 -32.11
C THR A 194 25.24 15.44 -31.81
N VAL A 195 25.36 16.29 -32.83
CA VAL A 195 25.64 17.72 -32.64
C VAL A 195 24.47 18.44 -31.96
N ALA A 196 23.22 18.05 -32.25
CA ALA A 196 22.05 18.60 -31.56
C ALA A 196 22.01 18.18 -30.07
N ALA A 197 22.35 16.92 -29.77
CA ALA A 197 22.48 16.41 -28.39
C ALA A 197 23.59 17.17 -27.62
N ALA A 198 24.79 17.24 -28.20
CA ALA A 198 25.95 17.89 -27.57
C ALA A 198 25.76 19.41 -27.38
N ARG A 199 24.89 20.04 -28.18
CA ARG A 199 24.52 21.47 -28.04
C ARG A 199 23.37 21.70 -27.05
N GLY A 200 22.86 20.66 -26.38
CA GLY A 200 21.73 20.76 -25.45
C GLY A 200 20.40 21.12 -26.12
N LYS A 201 20.27 20.91 -27.44
CA LYS A 201 19.06 21.26 -28.20
C LYS A 201 18.01 20.16 -28.22
N LEU A 202 18.39 18.96 -27.77
CA LEU A 202 17.49 17.84 -27.54
C LEU A 202 17.14 17.81 -26.06
N VAL A 203 15.85 17.83 -25.75
CA VAL A 203 15.33 17.86 -24.38
C VAL A 203 14.41 16.67 -24.19
N LEU A 204 14.49 16.03 -23.02
CA LEU A 204 13.55 14.98 -22.62
C LEU A 204 12.26 15.63 -22.15
N ARG A 205 11.12 15.24 -22.73
CA ARG A 205 9.83 15.57 -22.14
C ARG A 205 9.64 14.63 -20.96
N GLU A 206 9.70 15.14 -19.74
CA GLU A 206 9.15 14.38 -18.62
C GLU A 206 7.68 14.06 -18.94
N PRO A 207 7.24 12.81 -18.76
CA PRO A 207 5.85 12.47 -18.97
C PRO A 207 5.04 13.27 -17.96
N ALA A 208 4.43 14.36 -18.44
CA ALA A 208 3.34 15.00 -17.74
C ALA A 208 2.37 13.90 -17.34
N ALA A 209 2.12 13.78 -16.04
CA ALA A 209 1.11 12.90 -15.49
C ALA A 209 -0.18 13.03 -16.33
N GLY A 210 -0.56 11.91 -16.98
CA GLY A 210 -1.92 11.71 -17.48
C GLY A 210 -2.48 12.78 -18.41
N GLY A 211 -1.75 13.15 -19.48
CA GLY A 211 -2.39 13.69 -20.67
C GLY A 211 -3.21 12.59 -21.33
N ALA A 212 -4.47 12.45 -20.94
CA ALA A 212 -5.45 11.61 -21.60
C ALA A 212 -5.41 11.90 -23.11
N ILE A 213 -5.00 10.91 -23.89
CA ILE A 213 -5.21 10.92 -25.33
C ILE A 213 -6.73 10.80 -25.48
N ALA A 214 -7.38 11.94 -25.71
CA ALA A 214 -8.77 12.00 -26.12
C ALA A 214 -8.92 11.21 -27.42
N ALA A 215 -9.42 9.98 -27.31
CA ALA A 215 -10.01 9.29 -28.43
C ALA A 215 -11.26 10.07 -28.87
N PRO A 216 -11.53 10.18 -30.19
CA PRO A 216 -12.66 10.95 -30.69
C PRO A 216 -13.96 10.35 -30.18
N ILE A 217 -14.82 11.23 -29.66
CA ILE A 217 -16.18 10.92 -29.23
C ILE A 217 -16.93 10.43 -30.47
N ALA A 218 -17.24 9.13 -30.50
CA ALA A 218 -18.22 8.58 -31.42
C ALA A 218 -19.60 9.00 -30.94
N GLU A 219 -20.33 9.73 -31.81
CA GLU A 219 -21.74 10.04 -31.67
C GLU A 219 -22.55 8.75 -31.47
N TYR A 220 -23.26 8.65 -30.35
CA TYR A 220 -24.37 7.71 -30.20
C TYR A 220 -25.68 8.48 -30.31
N PRO A 221 -26.52 8.21 -31.32
CA PRO A 221 -27.86 8.75 -31.39
C PRO A 221 -28.81 7.92 -30.52
N GLY A 222 -29.80 8.60 -29.93
CA GLY A 222 -31.10 7.98 -29.61
C GLY A 222 -31.35 7.69 -28.14
N THR A 223 -31.78 8.71 -27.41
CA THR A 223 -32.66 8.59 -26.25
C THR A 223 -33.91 7.80 -26.65
N GLN A 224 -34.18 6.68 -25.98
CA GLN A 224 -35.52 6.10 -25.92
C GLN A 224 -35.93 5.86 -24.47
N GLU A 225 -37.17 6.27 -24.23
CA GLU A 225 -37.87 6.44 -22.97
C GLU A 225 -38.08 5.12 -22.24
N ILE A 226 -37.94 5.16 -20.90
CA ILE A 226 -38.45 4.12 -20.00
C ILE A 226 -39.72 4.69 -19.37
N PRO A 227 -40.90 4.10 -19.54
CA PRO A 227 -42.12 4.61 -18.92
C PRO A 227 -42.15 4.30 -17.42
N GLU A 228 -42.59 5.31 -16.66
CA GLU A 228 -43.10 5.19 -15.30
C GLU A 228 -44.26 4.19 -15.23
N VAL A 229 -44.25 3.31 -14.23
CA VAL A 229 -45.49 2.77 -13.65
C VAL A 229 -45.35 2.71 -12.14
N LEU A 230 -46.14 3.55 -11.47
CA LEU A 230 -46.53 3.48 -10.06
C LEU A 230 -47.34 2.19 -9.83
N ASP A 231 -47.11 1.47 -8.73
CA ASP A 231 -48.01 1.52 -7.55
C ASP A 231 -47.65 0.43 -6.51
N ALA A 232 -48.03 0.71 -5.27
CA ALA A 232 -47.79 0.01 -4.03
C ALA A 232 -48.43 -1.39 -3.92
N GLY A 233 -47.81 -2.26 -3.11
CA GLY A 233 -48.40 -3.53 -2.69
C GLY A 233 -47.61 -4.20 -1.56
N THR A 234 -48.24 -4.32 -0.40
CA THR A 234 -47.78 -4.87 0.88
C THR A 234 -47.52 -6.39 0.84
N GLN A 235 -46.78 -6.89 1.84
CA GLN A 235 -46.58 -8.30 2.27
C GLN A 235 -45.48 -9.03 1.48
N SER A 236 -44.56 -9.83 2.07
CA SER A 236 -44.48 -10.49 3.36
C SER A 236 -43.06 -10.98 3.57
N ARG A 237 -42.61 -10.94 4.84
CA ARG A 237 -41.47 -11.67 5.41
C ARG A 237 -41.53 -13.13 4.97
N GLN A 238 -40.46 -13.66 4.35
CA GLN A 238 -40.34 -15.09 4.08
C GLN A 238 -39.03 -15.63 4.65
N ASP A 239 -39.23 -16.69 5.41
CA ASP A 239 -38.30 -17.41 6.26
C ASP A 239 -37.21 -18.15 5.48
N PHE A 240 -36.06 -18.30 6.13
CA PHE A 240 -34.98 -19.18 5.70
C PHE A 240 -35.41 -20.65 5.78
N PRO A 241 -35.09 -21.51 4.80
CA PRO A 241 -35.41 -22.92 4.90
C PRO A 241 -34.51 -23.64 5.91
N GLU A 242 -35.20 -24.34 6.81
CA GLU A 242 -34.76 -25.32 7.81
C GLU A 242 -34.05 -26.51 7.14
N VAL A 243 -32.82 -26.82 7.58
CA VAL A 243 -32.08 -28.01 7.11
C VAL A 243 -32.54 -29.21 7.94
N VAL A 244 -33.33 -30.08 7.32
CA VAL A 244 -33.77 -31.37 7.83
C VAL A 244 -32.57 -32.30 7.98
N VAL A 245 -32.28 -32.69 9.22
CA VAL A 245 -31.36 -33.79 9.56
C VAL A 245 -32.11 -35.11 9.31
N ILE A 246 -31.68 -35.88 8.30
CA ILE A 246 -32.12 -37.26 8.13
C ILE A 246 -31.25 -38.13 9.05
N SER A 247 -31.83 -38.57 10.17
CA SER A 247 -31.30 -39.65 10.98
C SER A 247 -31.74 -41.00 10.41
N ALA A 248 -30.80 -41.92 10.22
CA ALA A 248 -31.09 -43.35 10.13
C ALA A 248 -30.13 -44.12 11.05
N SER A 249 -30.67 -44.47 12.21
CA SER A 249 -30.31 -45.63 13.04
C SER A 249 -30.36 -46.91 12.18
N GLY A 250 -29.61 -47.99 12.35
CA GLY A 250 -28.66 -48.43 13.36
C GLY A 250 -28.38 -49.93 13.07
N ASN A 251 -27.21 -50.44 13.45
CA ASN A 251 -27.03 -51.82 13.91
C ASN A 251 -25.60 -52.07 14.37
N ALA A 252 -25.48 -52.53 15.61
CA ALA A 252 -24.31 -53.15 16.22
C ALA A 252 -24.85 -54.22 17.22
N PRO A 253 -24.07 -55.18 17.74
CA PRO A 253 -22.85 -55.85 17.26
C PRO A 253 -23.01 -57.39 17.38
N PRO A 254 -21.93 -58.20 17.41
CA PRO A 254 -21.32 -58.50 18.72
C PRO A 254 -19.76 -58.57 18.76
N THR A 255 -19.25 -58.21 19.94
CA THR A 255 -17.92 -58.40 20.59
C THR A 255 -17.67 -59.90 20.92
N PRO A 256 -16.56 -60.37 21.59
CA PRO A 256 -15.31 -59.70 22.01
C PRO A 256 -14.00 -60.52 21.84
N ALA A 257 -12.85 -59.88 22.07
CA ALA A 257 -11.66 -60.55 22.62
C ALA A 257 -10.85 -59.59 23.51
N GLU A 258 -10.48 -60.10 24.68
CA GLU A 258 -9.87 -59.45 25.84
C GLU A 258 -8.34 -59.35 25.74
N SER A 259 -7.72 -58.37 26.42
CA SER A 259 -6.69 -58.68 27.43
C SER A 259 -6.42 -57.47 28.33
N GLN A 260 -6.45 -57.73 29.65
CA GLN A 260 -6.20 -56.81 30.75
C GLN A 260 -4.71 -56.61 31.03
N ALA A 261 -4.35 -55.44 31.57
CA ALA A 261 -3.37 -55.34 32.65
C ALA A 261 -3.66 -54.09 33.52
N ASP A 262 -3.50 -54.30 34.82
CA ASP A 262 -4.04 -53.55 35.96
C ASP A 262 -3.20 -52.34 36.39
N ARG A 263 -3.91 -51.32 36.91
CA ARG A 263 -3.62 -50.46 38.10
C ARG A 263 -2.35 -49.58 38.07
N GLU A 264 -2.37 -48.30 38.46
CA GLU A 264 -2.71 -47.83 39.80
C GLU A 264 -2.90 -46.29 39.83
N ILE A 265 -3.87 -45.84 40.63
CA ILE A 265 -4.28 -44.45 40.84
C ILE A 265 -3.48 -43.89 42.03
N LEU A 266 -2.88 -42.70 41.90
CA LEU A 266 -2.64 -41.81 43.04
C LEU A 266 -2.76 -40.33 42.64
N ARG A 267 -3.65 -39.63 43.34
CA ARG A 267 -3.88 -38.18 43.32
C ARG A 267 -2.94 -37.46 44.31
N PRO A 268 -2.81 -36.13 44.23
CA PRO A 268 -1.65 -35.38 44.72
C PRO A 268 -1.80 -34.90 46.18
N PRO A 269 -0.70 -34.41 46.79
CA PRO A 269 -0.82 -33.45 47.88
C PRO A 269 -0.10 -32.12 47.60
N SER A 270 -0.81 -31.02 47.87
CA SER A 270 -0.31 -29.77 48.45
C SER A 270 -1.07 -29.57 49.78
N PRO A 271 -0.78 -28.61 50.70
CA PRO A 271 0.28 -27.59 50.77
C PRO A 271 0.95 -27.52 52.18
N LYS A 272 1.92 -26.60 52.39
CA LYS A 272 2.11 -25.82 53.65
C LYS A 272 3.18 -24.70 53.51
N ALA A 273 2.75 -23.46 53.77
CA ALA A 273 3.54 -22.28 54.17
C ALA A 273 4.00 -22.43 55.65
N LYS A 274 4.92 -21.68 56.29
CA LYS A 274 5.36 -20.26 56.37
C LYS A 274 6.82 -20.30 56.92
N ASP A 275 7.69 -19.30 56.80
CA ASP A 275 7.64 -18.05 57.58
C ASP A 275 8.56 -16.92 57.07
N ARG A 276 8.25 -15.72 57.55
CA ARG A 276 8.76 -14.39 57.16
C ARG A 276 10.05 -14.02 57.88
N ASP A 277 10.80 -13.07 57.31
CA ASP A 277 11.53 -12.06 58.09
C ASP A 277 11.58 -10.70 57.37
N VAL A 278 11.67 -9.65 58.18
CA VAL A 278 11.33 -8.24 57.92
C VAL A 278 12.60 -7.36 57.84
N ILE A 279 12.63 -6.51 56.82
CA ILE A 279 13.13 -5.12 56.66
C ILE A 279 14.28 -4.62 57.57
N ILE A 280 15.38 -4.18 56.95
CA ILE A 280 16.07 -2.91 57.26
C ILE A 280 16.54 -2.24 55.95
N LEU A 281 16.04 -1.03 55.68
CA LEU A 281 16.52 -0.09 54.66
C LEU A 281 17.45 0.94 55.33
N PRO A 282 18.51 1.41 54.65
CA PRO A 282 19.08 2.73 54.91
C PRO A 282 18.56 3.78 53.91
N SER A 283 18.33 4.96 54.47
CA SER A 283 17.77 6.21 53.92
C SER A 283 18.69 7.03 52.99
N TYR A 284 18.03 7.83 52.14
CA TYR A 284 18.39 9.18 51.60
C TYR A 284 19.56 9.25 50.60
N ASP A 285 19.60 10.12 49.57
CA ASP A 285 19.06 11.47 49.40
C ASP A 285 18.91 11.84 47.90
N GLU A 286 17.97 12.75 47.58
CA GLU A 286 17.81 13.41 46.26
C GLU A 286 18.94 14.43 45.98
N PRO A 287 19.21 14.75 44.70
CA PRO A 287 19.45 16.16 44.39
C PRO A 287 18.75 16.68 43.12
N GLU A 288 18.53 17.99 43.21
CA GLU A 288 17.67 18.88 42.42
C GLU A 288 18.14 19.17 40.97
N LYS A 289 17.19 19.73 40.20
CA LYS A 289 17.34 20.40 38.90
C LYS A 289 18.41 21.51 38.91
N PRO A 290 18.94 21.90 37.73
CA PRO A 290 19.32 23.29 37.51
C PRO A 290 18.52 23.98 36.40
N VAL A 291 18.31 25.27 36.62
CA VAL A 291 17.64 26.28 35.78
C VAL A 291 18.70 27.25 35.25
N SER A 292 18.56 27.64 33.97
CA SER A 292 18.94 28.91 33.32
C SER A 292 20.38 29.45 33.33
N GLY A 293 20.89 29.76 32.13
CA GLY A 293 21.37 31.13 31.86
C GLY A 293 22.80 31.34 31.35
N SER A 294 22.92 31.58 30.04
CA SER A 294 23.83 32.54 29.38
C SER A 294 25.30 32.16 29.10
N LYS A 295 25.63 31.83 27.83
CA LYS A 295 26.31 32.76 26.89
C LYS A 295 26.50 32.22 25.46
N ARG A 296 25.87 32.95 24.55
CA ARG A 296 26.14 33.22 23.12
C ARG A 296 27.60 33.08 22.65
N LEU A 297 27.80 32.37 21.53
CA LEU A 297 28.72 32.73 20.44
C LEU A 297 28.06 32.43 19.09
N VAL A 298 28.14 33.42 18.20
CA VAL A 298 27.48 33.55 16.89
C VAL A 298 28.57 33.65 15.82
N PHE A 299 28.37 33.00 14.67
CA PHE A 299 28.83 33.43 13.34
C PHE A 299 27.71 32.96 12.39
N GLY A 300 26.86 33.78 11.77
CA GLY A 300 27.14 34.91 10.90
C GLY A 300 27.24 34.37 9.46
N SER A 301 26.16 34.31 8.67
CA SER A 301 25.78 35.44 7.82
C SER A 301 24.41 35.23 7.15
N VAL A 302 23.58 36.27 7.22
CA VAL A 302 22.50 36.58 6.26
C VAL A 302 22.92 37.83 5.48
N PRO A 303 22.30 38.09 4.33
CA PRO A 303 21.64 39.39 4.25
C PRO A 303 20.14 39.27 3.95
N LEU A 304 19.43 40.17 4.62
CA LEU A 304 18.02 40.48 4.51
C LEU A 304 17.84 41.64 3.51
N SER A 305 16.79 41.61 2.71
CA SER A 305 16.15 42.78 2.11
C SER A 305 14.65 42.44 2.00
N SER A 306 13.88 42.58 3.08
CA SER A 306 13.08 43.75 3.48
C SER A 306 12.08 44.27 2.44
N GLN A 307 10.81 43.93 2.72
CA GLN A 307 9.58 44.70 2.52
C GLN A 307 8.92 44.74 1.14
N GLY A 308 7.83 43.97 1.06
CA GLY A 308 6.58 44.38 0.45
C GLY A 308 5.46 44.14 1.47
N THR A 309 4.99 45.21 2.10
CA THR A 309 3.78 45.25 2.92
C THR A 309 2.56 44.93 2.04
N SER A 310 1.81 43.88 2.40
CA SER A 310 0.37 43.82 2.12
C SER A 310 -0.33 43.01 3.20
N SER A 311 -1.26 43.68 3.89
CA SER A 311 -2.45 43.14 4.57
C SER A 311 -2.35 41.71 5.12
N GLN A 312 -2.11 41.61 6.44
CA GLN A 312 -2.41 40.41 7.19
C GLN A 312 -3.88 40.03 7.04
N THR A 313 -4.11 38.93 6.35
CA THR A 313 -5.27 38.07 6.53
C THR A 313 -4.74 36.93 7.39
N GLY A 314 -5.30 36.70 8.58
CA GLY A 314 -4.76 35.75 9.55
C GLY A 314 -4.67 34.35 8.94
N ALA A 315 -3.48 33.92 8.56
CA ALA A 315 -3.27 32.58 8.04
C ALA A 315 -3.57 31.60 9.17
N VAL A 316 -4.68 30.87 9.04
CA VAL A 316 -4.93 29.70 9.89
C VAL A 316 -3.75 28.76 9.71
N GLY A 317 -3.14 28.36 10.81
CA GLY A 317 -2.05 27.40 10.82
C GLY A 317 -2.46 26.14 11.55
N LEU A 318 -1.97 25.00 11.07
CA LEU A 318 -2.09 23.70 11.71
C LEU A 318 -0.70 23.17 12.02
N GLN A 319 -0.60 22.49 13.15
CA GLN A 319 0.52 21.64 13.50
C GLN A 319 0.04 20.18 13.49
N VAL A 320 0.65 19.37 12.64
CA VAL A 320 0.36 17.94 12.49
C VAL A 320 1.52 17.15 13.06
N MET A 321 1.27 16.34 14.08
CA MET A 321 2.25 15.47 14.70
C MET A 321 1.92 14.01 14.38
N VAL A 322 2.92 13.26 13.91
CA VAL A 322 2.76 11.83 13.59
C VAL A 322 3.88 11.01 14.22
N HIS A 323 3.54 9.83 14.72
CA HIS A 323 4.51 8.81 15.07
C HIS A 323 4.72 7.91 13.85
N ILE A 324 5.92 7.94 13.29
CA ILE A 324 6.27 7.14 12.12
C ILE A 324 7.09 5.96 12.59
N GLU A 325 6.72 4.76 12.14
CA GLU A 325 7.44 3.53 12.45
C GLU A 325 8.97 3.70 12.28
N ARG A 326 9.75 3.24 13.26
CA ARG A 326 11.23 3.28 13.31
C ARG A 326 11.85 4.69 13.28
N ILE A 327 11.09 5.75 13.05
CA ILE A 327 11.57 7.14 13.03
C ILE A 327 11.17 7.87 14.33
N GLY A 328 9.98 7.59 14.85
CA GLY A 328 9.43 8.25 16.04
C GLY A 328 8.55 9.47 15.71
N ASP A 329 8.33 10.30 16.72
CA ASP A 329 7.47 11.49 16.64
C ASP A 329 8.10 12.57 15.75
N ARG A 330 7.32 13.09 14.80
CA ARG A 330 7.69 14.19 13.89
C ARG A 330 6.56 15.20 13.80
N SER A 331 6.91 16.47 13.70
CA SER A 331 5.97 17.59 13.59
C SER A 331 6.08 18.25 12.22
N PHE A 332 4.93 18.60 11.65
CA PHE A 332 4.77 19.17 10.32
C PHE A 332 3.80 20.34 10.38
N GLY A 333 3.94 21.28 9.45
CA GLY A 333 3.04 22.41 9.31
C GLY A 333 1.79 22.11 8.48
N GLN A 334 0.93 23.11 8.35
CA GLN A 334 -0.22 23.07 7.47
C GLN A 334 0.18 22.81 6.02
N ASN A 335 -0.62 21.98 5.33
CA ASN A 335 -0.44 21.62 3.92
C ASN A 335 0.91 20.93 3.62
N GLU A 336 1.68 20.59 4.66
CA GLU A 336 2.90 19.80 4.57
C GLU A 336 2.55 18.31 4.56
N PHE A 337 3.37 17.51 3.88
CA PHE A 337 3.20 16.05 3.87
C PHE A 337 3.83 15.45 5.12
N ALA A 338 3.00 15.07 6.08
CA ALA A 338 3.38 14.44 7.33
C ALA A 338 3.50 12.93 7.14
N GLY A 339 4.72 12.42 6.90
CA GLY A 339 4.98 10.99 6.71
C GLY A 339 6.14 10.72 5.77
N THR A 340 6.25 9.48 5.29
CA THR A 340 7.30 9.06 4.35
C THR A 340 6.71 8.32 3.15
N ARG A 341 6.67 9.00 2.01
CA ARG A 341 6.09 8.45 0.79
C ARG A 341 6.96 7.33 0.21
N GLY A 342 6.40 6.14 0.02
CA GLY A 342 7.09 5.03 -0.66
C GLY A 342 8.26 4.41 0.09
N GLN A 343 8.47 4.81 1.35
CA GLN A 343 9.52 4.23 2.21
C GLN A 343 9.01 3.03 3.02
N ALA A 344 7.76 2.63 2.80
CA ALA A 344 7.10 1.51 3.47
C ALA A 344 7.05 1.64 5.01
N LEU A 345 7.04 2.86 5.52
CA LEU A 345 6.85 3.14 6.95
C LEU A 345 5.41 3.55 7.20
N ARG A 346 4.80 2.94 8.22
CA ARG A 346 3.43 3.28 8.65
C ARG A 346 3.44 4.46 9.61
N ILE A 347 2.33 5.19 9.61
CA ILE A 347 1.92 6.04 10.73
C ILE A 347 1.24 5.15 11.77
N GLU A 348 1.66 5.26 13.03
CA GLU A 348 1.14 4.49 14.17
C GLU A 348 0.38 5.36 15.18
N ALA A 349 0.65 6.67 15.18
CA ALA A 349 -0.11 7.64 15.96
C ALA A 349 -0.17 9.00 15.26
N LEU A 350 -1.21 9.78 15.57
CA LEU A 350 -1.49 11.10 15.02
C LEU A 350 -1.98 12.04 16.12
N ALA A 351 -1.57 13.31 16.09
CA ALA A 351 -2.17 14.39 16.85
C ALA A 351 -2.17 15.67 15.98
N ILE A 352 -3.24 16.45 16.07
CA ILE A 352 -3.40 17.66 15.26
C ILE A 352 -3.81 18.81 16.16
N ASN A 353 -3.15 19.96 15.99
CA ASN A 353 -3.39 21.17 16.74
C ASN A 353 -3.55 22.37 15.79
N ILE A 354 -4.37 23.35 16.14
CA ILE A 354 -4.50 24.63 15.44
C ILE A 354 -3.49 25.58 16.09
N GLU A 355 -2.50 26.00 15.30
CA GLU A 355 -1.43 26.87 15.77
C GLU A 355 -1.14 27.98 14.75
N PRO A 356 -1.37 29.26 15.10
CA PRO A 356 -1.83 29.76 16.40
C PRO A 356 -3.33 29.45 16.66
N PRO A 357 -3.76 29.28 17.94
CA PRO A 357 -5.15 29.01 18.27
C PRO A 357 -6.09 30.13 17.78
N ILE A 358 -7.24 29.75 17.23
CA ILE A 358 -8.25 30.68 16.72
C ILE A 358 -9.47 30.64 17.64
N PRO A 359 -9.91 31.79 18.20
CA PRO A 359 -11.07 31.84 19.08
C PRO A 359 -12.34 31.23 18.44
N GLY A 360 -12.95 30.29 19.16
CA GLY A 360 -14.16 29.60 18.73
C GLY A 360 -13.96 28.58 17.60
N LEU A 361 -12.73 28.30 17.17
CA LEU A 361 -12.42 27.23 16.22
C LEU A 361 -11.61 26.15 16.93
N SER A 362 -12.08 24.92 16.83
CA SER A 362 -11.37 23.72 17.30
C SER A 362 -11.54 22.62 16.27
N LEU A 363 -10.90 21.48 16.52
CA LEU A 363 -11.08 20.28 15.71
C LEU A 363 -11.20 19.04 16.58
N ARG A 364 -11.80 18.00 16.01
CA ARG A 364 -11.77 16.64 16.55
C ARG A 364 -11.46 15.65 15.44
N TYR A 365 -10.88 14.52 15.80
CA TYR A 365 -10.50 13.49 14.84
C TYR A 365 -10.67 12.10 15.41
N MET A 366 -10.81 11.14 14.50
CA MET A 366 -10.85 9.72 14.79
C MET A 366 -10.00 8.96 13.76
N ALA A 367 -9.67 7.71 14.06
CA ALA A 367 -8.82 6.87 13.23
C ALA A 367 -9.35 5.44 13.22
N HIS A 368 -9.09 4.72 12.14
CA HIS A 368 -9.21 3.28 12.10
C HIS A 368 -7.84 2.66 12.33
N ILE A 369 -7.70 1.92 13.42
CA ILE A 369 -6.44 1.29 13.82
C ILE A 369 -6.53 -0.21 13.55
N GLU A 370 -5.47 -0.79 13.00
CA GLU A 370 -5.35 -2.22 12.77
C GLU A 370 -5.78 -3.05 13.99
N GLY A 371 -6.71 -3.98 13.77
CA GLY A 371 -7.18 -4.93 14.78
C GLY A 371 -7.94 -4.31 15.96
N SER A 372 -7.99 -2.98 16.06
CA SER A 372 -8.73 -2.25 17.09
C SER A 372 -10.02 -1.62 16.54
N GLY A 373 -10.04 -1.27 15.24
CA GLY A 373 -11.19 -0.65 14.59
C GLY A 373 -11.21 0.88 14.69
N ASP A 374 -12.40 1.46 14.50
CA ASP A 374 -12.64 2.90 14.64
C ASP A 374 -12.50 3.31 16.11
N THR A 375 -11.68 4.31 16.38
CA THR A 375 -11.55 4.90 17.71
C THR A 375 -12.74 5.82 18.02
N PRO A 376 -12.95 6.16 19.30
CA PRO A 376 -13.67 7.37 19.66
C PRO A 376 -13.06 8.61 19.00
N TRP A 377 -13.88 9.65 18.85
CA TRP A 377 -13.39 10.97 18.46
C TRP A 377 -12.61 11.59 19.61
N VAL A 378 -11.37 11.98 19.34
CA VAL A 378 -10.50 12.70 20.26
C VAL A 378 -10.45 14.19 19.89
N THR A 379 -10.10 15.03 20.85
CA THR A 379 -10.02 16.48 20.62
C THR A 379 -8.64 16.91 20.14
N GLU A 380 -8.56 18.13 19.64
CA GLU A 380 -7.33 18.85 19.32
C GLU A 380 -6.19 18.58 20.32
N GLY A 381 -5.01 18.23 19.79
CA GLY A 381 -3.79 17.95 20.55
C GLY A 381 -3.70 16.55 21.17
N GLU A 382 -4.79 15.78 21.24
CA GLU A 382 -4.77 14.43 21.82
C GLU A 382 -4.22 13.39 20.85
N TRP A 383 -3.39 12.47 21.35
CA TRP A 383 -2.84 11.42 20.50
C TRP A 383 -3.84 10.32 20.23
N ILE A 384 -4.05 10.04 18.95
CA ILE A 384 -4.79 8.87 18.48
C ILE A 384 -3.84 7.82 17.93
N GLY A 385 -4.10 6.54 18.18
CA GLY A 385 -3.16 5.47 17.88
C GLY A 385 -2.29 5.11 19.08
N SER A 386 -1.17 4.44 18.83
CA SER A 386 -0.26 3.99 19.89
C SER A 386 1.16 3.97 19.37
N ARG A 387 2.07 4.54 20.16
CA ARG A 387 3.51 4.57 19.87
C ARG A 387 4.25 3.27 20.20
N GLU A 388 3.57 2.36 20.90
CA GLU A 388 4.23 1.20 21.53
C GLU A 388 3.67 -0.15 21.07
N SER A 389 2.45 -0.18 20.55
CA SER A 389 1.81 -1.42 20.09
C SER A 389 2.12 -1.78 18.64
N GLY A 390 2.83 -0.92 17.90
CA GLY A 390 3.22 -1.14 16.51
C GLY A 390 2.04 -1.22 15.52
N LYS A 391 0.84 -0.83 15.94
CA LYS A 391 -0.37 -0.91 15.11
C LYS A 391 -0.42 0.25 14.11
N ARG A 392 -0.70 -0.07 12.84
CA ARG A 392 -0.87 0.95 11.79
C ARG A 392 -2.21 1.68 11.91
N LEU A 393 -2.22 2.93 11.48
CA LEU A 393 -3.44 3.61 11.02
C LEU A 393 -3.77 3.12 9.60
N GLU A 394 -5.04 2.79 9.37
CA GLU A 394 -5.56 2.42 8.04
C GLU A 394 -6.42 3.54 7.43
N GLY A 395 -6.97 4.41 8.27
CA GLY A 395 -7.82 5.53 7.89
C GLY A 395 -8.05 6.50 9.03
N PHE A 396 -8.57 7.68 8.73
CA PHE A 396 -8.92 8.71 9.70
C PHE A 396 -10.00 9.66 9.18
N ALA A 397 -10.65 10.37 10.08
CA ALA A 397 -11.56 11.46 9.75
C ALA A 397 -11.27 12.64 10.69
N ILE A 398 -11.39 13.86 10.18
CA ILE A 398 -11.13 15.08 10.93
C ILE A 398 -12.27 16.04 10.63
N GLU A 399 -12.80 16.70 11.65
CA GLU A 399 -13.80 17.74 11.45
C GLU A 399 -13.54 18.96 12.35
N LEU A 400 -13.93 20.12 11.83
CA LEU A 400 -13.92 21.37 12.58
C LEU A 400 -15.10 21.40 13.56
N THR A 401 -14.84 21.93 14.73
CA THR A 401 -15.79 22.15 15.83
C THR A 401 -15.69 23.60 16.33
N GLY A 402 -16.62 23.99 17.20
CA GLY A 402 -16.71 25.36 17.72
C GLY A 402 -17.59 26.31 16.90
N GLU A 403 -17.80 27.51 17.42
CA GLU A 403 -18.69 28.54 16.87
C GLU A 403 -18.19 29.09 15.52
N SER A 404 -16.88 29.15 15.32
CA SER A 404 -16.23 29.68 14.12
C SER A 404 -16.11 28.63 13.01
N ARG A 405 -16.53 27.37 13.22
CA ARG A 405 -16.51 26.27 12.23
C ARG A 405 -17.07 26.67 10.87
N THR A 406 -18.15 27.46 10.84
CA THR A 406 -18.86 27.80 9.60
C THR A 406 -18.09 28.77 8.70
N LYS A 407 -16.99 29.35 9.18
CA LYS A 407 -16.13 30.29 8.44
C LYS A 407 -14.98 29.58 7.72
N TYR A 408 -14.77 28.30 7.98
CA TYR A 408 -13.62 27.56 7.48
C TYR A 408 -14.05 26.22 6.86
N ASP A 409 -13.24 25.73 5.95
CA ASP A 409 -13.25 24.36 5.45
C ASP A 409 -11.95 23.66 5.80
N LEU A 410 -12.07 22.41 6.25
CA LEU A 410 -10.94 21.55 6.51
C LEU A 410 -10.87 20.46 5.46
N PHE A 411 -9.70 20.32 4.85
CA PHE A 411 -9.39 19.30 3.87
C PHE A 411 -8.21 18.45 4.32
N TYR A 412 -8.24 17.18 3.94
CA TYR A 412 -7.17 16.25 4.23
C TYR A 412 -7.08 15.13 3.19
N THR A 413 -5.86 14.61 3.01
CA THR A 413 -5.57 13.45 2.16
C THR A 413 -4.56 12.54 2.86
N ALA A 414 -4.44 11.31 2.37
CA ALA A 414 -3.49 10.31 2.82
C ALA A 414 -2.75 9.66 1.64
N HIS A 415 -1.54 9.19 1.91
CA HIS A 415 -0.88 8.19 1.08
C HIS A 415 -1.13 6.82 1.70
N VAL A 416 -1.91 5.97 1.03
CA VAL A 416 -2.27 4.64 1.49
C VAL A 416 -1.45 3.60 0.74
N GLN A 417 -0.88 2.65 1.46
CA GLN A 417 -0.10 1.55 0.88
C GLN A 417 -0.87 0.88 -0.27
N ASN A 418 -0.16 0.62 -1.37
CA ASN A 418 -0.68 -0.05 -2.58
C ASN A 418 -1.83 0.66 -3.30
N VAL A 419 -2.33 1.79 -2.78
CA VAL A 419 -3.36 2.64 -3.40
C VAL A 419 -2.74 3.93 -3.92
N GLY A 420 -1.81 4.52 -3.16
CA GLY A 420 -1.20 5.81 -3.45
C GLY A 420 -1.89 6.96 -2.74
N ASP A 421 -1.76 8.16 -3.33
CA ASP A 421 -2.43 9.36 -2.81
C ASP A 421 -3.93 9.26 -3.07
N VAL A 422 -4.74 9.29 -2.00
CA VAL A 422 -6.21 9.33 -2.15
C VAL A 422 -6.68 10.76 -2.41
N PRO A 423 -7.80 10.96 -3.14
CA PRO A 423 -8.35 12.30 -3.33
C PRO A 423 -8.59 13.00 -2.00
N PRO A 424 -8.43 14.34 -1.93
CA PRO A 424 -8.77 15.10 -0.73
C PRO A 424 -10.22 14.88 -0.31
N THR A 425 -10.41 14.63 0.98
CA THR A 425 -11.70 14.59 1.66
C THR A 425 -11.83 15.77 2.61
N SER A 426 -13.02 16.03 3.14
CA SER A 426 -13.25 17.22 3.97
C SER A 426 -14.19 16.95 5.14
N ASN A 427 -14.08 17.77 6.18
CA ASN A 427 -15.13 18.00 7.17
C ASN A 427 -15.85 16.74 7.72
N GLY A 428 -15.09 15.75 8.19
CA GLY A 428 -15.61 14.53 8.83
C GLY A 428 -15.73 13.32 7.91
N ASP A 429 -15.53 13.49 6.61
CA ASP A 429 -15.48 12.38 5.66
C ASP A 429 -14.30 11.45 5.94
N PHE A 430 -14.49 10.15 5.78
CA PHE A 430 -13.42 9.19 6.08
C PHE A 430 -12.36 9.15 4.97
N CYS A 431 -11.10 9.28 5.35
CA CYS A 431 -9.93 9.21 4.49
C CYS A 431 -9.12 7.93 4.77
N GLY A 432 -8.84 7.14 3.74
CA GLY A 432 -8.13 5.87 3.84
C GLY A 432 -9.03 4.65 3.69
N THR A 433 -8.70 3.55 4.37
CA THR A 433 -9.43 2.28 4.28
C THR A 433 -9.81 1.74 5.66
N ARG A 434 -10.88 0.95 5.73
CA ARG A 434 -11.29 0.24 6.95
C ARG A 434 -11.15 -1.26 6.73
N GLY A 435 -10.37 -1.93 7.57
CA GLY A 435 -10.24 -3.39 7.56
C GLY A 435 -9.58 -3.96 6.31
N SER A 436 -9.03 -3.13 5.42
CA SER A 436 -8.33 -3.56 4.21
C SER A 436 -6.88 -3.93 4.48
N GLY A 437 -6.37 -3.72 5.71
CA GLY A 437 -4.99 -4.06 6.05
C GLY A 437 -3.95 -3.11 5.45
N LEU A 438 -4.36 -2.00 4.86
CA LEU A 438 -3.46 -1.06 4.18
C LEU A 438 -3.04 0.05 5.14
N ARG A 439 -1.74 0.21 5.35
CA ARG A 439 -1.20 1.28 6.19
C ARG A 439 -1.31 2.63 5.51
N ILE A 440 -1.49 3.67 6.32
CA ILE A 440 -1.19 5.04 5.95
C ILE A 440 0.31 5.27 6.11
N GLU A 441 0.97 5.79 5.07
CA GLU A 441 2.40 6.15 5.08
C GLU A 441 2.62 7.65 5.28
N GLY A 442 1.61 8.46 4.98
CA GLY A 442 1.65 9.90 5.18
C GLY A 442 0.29 10.54 5.05
N ILE A 443 0.13 11.72 5.62
CA ILE A 443 -1.09 12.52 5.56
C ILE A 443 -0.75 13.96 5.20
N ARG A 444 -1.75 14.69 4.70
CA ARG A 444 -1.67 16.14 4.52
C ARG A 444 -2.99 16.75 4.96
N VAL A 445 -2.94 17.81 5.74
CA VAL A 445 -4.11 18.47 6.33
C VAL A 445 -3.97 19.98 6.13
N TRP A 446 -5.04 20.64 5.71
CA TRP A 446 -5.08 22.09 5.56
C TRP A 446 -6.46 22.67 5.80
N VAL A 447 -6.49 23.91 6.30
CA VAL A 447 -7.71 24.70 6.51
C VAL A 447 -7.73 25.87 5.54
N GLN A 448 -8.90 26.17 5.01
CA GLN A 448 -9.15 27.34 4.17
C GLN A 448 -10.31 28.15 4.77
N GLU A 449 -10.22 29.47 4.68
CA GLU A 449 -11.36 30.34 4.98
C GLU A 449 -12.36 30.29 3.82
N LYS A 450 -13.66 30.37 4.14
CA LYS A 450 -14.76 30.31 3.18
C LYS A 450 -15.03 31.61 2.45
#